data_AF-A0A5B7JXN8-F1
#
_entry.id   AF-A0A5B7JXN8-F1
#
_cell.length_a   1.000
_cell.length_b   1.000
_cell.length_c   1.000
_cell.angle_alpha   90.00
_cell.angle_beta   90.00
_cell.angle_gamma   90.00
#
_symmetry.space_group_name_H-M   'P 1'
#
loop_
_entity.id
_entity.type
_entity.pdbx_description
1 polymer ?
#
loop_
_entity_poly.entity_id
_entity_poly.type
_entity_poly.pdbx_seq_one_letter_code
_entity_poly.pdbx_strand_id
1 'polypeptide(L)'
;MEWWNPSVVFFRTHMVVAPKTVRPGAVYRCVVTILRVDHPVEVRAAIMRDGEEITDASNIITKDYPETLMLQVRKDDSGELIS
;
A
#
# COMPACT_ATOMS: atom_id res chain seq x y z
N MET A 1 -34.68 19.73 16.25
CA MET A 1 -34.11 18.35 16.21
C MET A 1 -33.71 18.12 14.77
N GLU A 2 -32.48 18.52 14.44
CA GLU A 2 -31.96 18.59 13.08
C GLU A 2 -30.79 17.62 13.01
N TRP A 3 -30.99 16.47 12.36
CA TRP A 3 -29.99 15.42 12.21
C TRP A 3 -29.47 15.43 10.78
N TRP A 4 -28.68 16.43 10.39
CA TRP A 4 -27.72 16.36 9.28
C TRP A 4 -26.97 17.70 9.20
N ASN A 5 -25.69 17.72 9.57
CA ASN A 5 -24.82 18.85 9.23
C ASN A 5 -24.01 18.47 7.97
N PRO A 6 -24.33 19.01 6.78
CA PRO A 6 -23.64 18.68 5.53
C PRO A 6 -22.17 19.16 5.49
N SER A 7 -21.68 19.81 6.54
CA SER A 7 -20.34 20.43 6.58
C SER A 7 -19.21 19.48 7.01
N VAL A 8 -19.50 18.25 7.44
CA VAL A 8 -18.45 17.30 7.88
C VAL A 8 -17.98 16.46 6.70
N VAL A 9 -17.07 17.03 5.90
CA VAL A 9 -16.34 16.28 4.87
C VAL A 9 -15.12 15.61 5.52
N PHE A 10 -15.15 14.30 5.64
CA PHE A 10 -14.00 13.51 6.12
C PHE A 10 -12.96 13.36 5.00
N PHE A 11 -12.00 14.26 4.93
CA PHE A 11 -10.84 14.08 4.07
C PHE A 11 -9.94 12.99 4.65
N ARG A 12 -9.70 11.93 3.88
CA ARG A 12 -8.71 10.90 4.21
C ARG A 12 -7.39 11.29 3.56
N THR A 13 -6.34 11.45 4.36
CA THR A 13 -5.03 11.86 3.89
C THR A 13 -4.01 10.81 4.30
N HIS A 14 -3.17 10.41 3.35
CA HIS A 14 -2.13 9.39 3.53
C HIS A 14 -0.92 9.76 2.67
N MET A 15 0.22 9.20 3.02
CA MET A 15 1.47 9.33 2.28
C MET A 15 2.00 7.93 1.97
N VAL A 16 2.39 7.70 0.72
CA VAL A 16 2.97 6.45 0.25
C VAL A 16 4.31 6.77 -0.38
N VAL A 17 5.37 6.10 0.09
CA VAL A 17 6.70 6.16 -0.52
C VAL A 17 7.01 4.78 -1.07
N ALA A 18 7.19 4.72 -2.39
CA ALA A 18 7.47 3.49 -3.10
C ALA A 18 8.70 3.65 -4.02
N PRO A 19 9.40 2.54 -4.31
CA PRO A 19 10.49 2.51 -5.28
C PRO A 19 10.00 2.87 -6.69
N LYS A 20 10.83 3.58 -7.46
CA LYS A 20 10.54 3.93 -8.86
C LYS A 20 10.66 2.74 -9.82
N THR A 21 11.49 1.76 -9.50
CA THR A 21 11.85 0.66 -10.39
C THR A 21 11.76 -0.67 -9.66
N VAL A 22 11.17 -1.66 -10.32
CA VAL A 22 11.02 -3.03 -9.86
C VAL A 22 11.87 -3.94 -10.75
N ARG A 23 12.54 -4.90 -10.14
CA ARG A 23 13.46 -5.89 -10.70
C ARG A 23 13.10 -7.28 -10.15
N PRO A 24 13.22 -8.33 -10.98
CA PRO A 24 12.97 -9.71 -10.56
C PRO A 24 13.82 -10.17 -9.37
N GLY A 25 13.23 -10.95 -8.47
CA GLY A 25 13.93 -11.60 -7.36
C GLY A 25 14.27 -10.70 -6.17
N ALA A 26 13.84 -9.44 -6.18
CA ALA A 26 14.13 -8.48 -5.12
C ALA A 26 12.91 -8.27 -4.20
N VAL A 27 13.20 -7.83 -2.97
CA VAL A 27 12.18 -7.42 -2.00
C VAL A 27 12.08 -5.91 -2.00
N TYR A 28 10.87 -5.39 -2.21
CA TYR A 28 10.57 -3.96 -2.23
C TYR A 28 9.89 -3.53 -0.94
N ARG A 29 10.22 -2.31 -0.51
CA ARG A 29 9.69 -1.69 0.70
C ARG A 29 8.75 -0.57 0.28
N CYS A 30 7.47 -0.70 0.58
CA CYS A 30 6.49 0.37 0.43
C CYS A 30 6.20 0.93 1.82
N VAL A 31 6.51 2.21 2.05
CA VAL A 31 6.24 2.86 3.34
C VAL A 31 4.94 3.62 3.24
N VAL A 32 3.99 3.34 4.12
CA VAL A 32 2.69 3.98 4.17
C VAL A 32 2.50 4.68 5.49
N THR A 33 2.01 5.92 5.46
CA THR A 33 1.67 6.70 6.64
C THR A 33 0.24 7.23 6.49
N ILE A 34 -0.59 6.98 7.50
CA ILE A 34 -1.95 7.52 7.58
C ILE A 34 -1.89 8.85 8.33
N LEU A 35 -2.31 9.93 7.67
CA LEU A 35 -2.23 11.30 8.21
C LEU A 35 -3.58 11.78 8.77
N ARG A 36 -4.69 11.30 8.20
CA ARG A 36 -6.04 11.74 8.60
C ARG A 36 -7.06 10.61 8.51
N VAL A 37 -7.05 9.74 9.51
CA VAL A 37 -8.10 8.77 9.89
C VAL A 37 -7.85 8.38 11.34
N ASP A 38 -8.83 8.48 12.24
CA ASP A 38 -8.62 8.23 13.68
C ASP A 38 -8.90 6.76 14.12
N HIS A 39 -9.14 5.86 13.17
CA HIS A 39 -9.25 4.41 13.40
C HIS A 39 -8.19 3.66 12.58
N PRO A 40 -7.74 2.47 13.03
CA PRO A 40 -6.86 1.62 12.23
C PRO A 40 -7.49 1.29 10.88
N VAL A 41 -6.69 1.30 9.82
CA VAL A 41 -7.14 0.98 8.45
C VAL A 41 -6.32 -0.16 7.88
N GLU A 42 -6.99 -1.09 7.22
CA GLU A 42 -6.30 -2.10 6.42
C GLU A 42 -5.77 -1.44 5.13
N VAL A 43 -4.47 -1.57 4.90
CA VAL A 43 -3.81 -1.08 3.70
C VAL A 43 -3.20 -2.25 2.97
N ARG A 44 -3.48 -2.33 1.66
CA ARG A 44 -2.90 -3.30 0.75
C ARG A 44 -2.04 -2.59 -0.30
N ALA A 45 -0.84 -3.10 -0.52
CA ALA A 45 0.00 -2.73 -1.65
C ALA A 45 0.20 -3.95 -2.55
N ALA A 46 0.24 -3.74 -3.86
CA ALA A 46 0.47 -4.79 -4.83
C ALA A 46 1.35 -4.25 -5.98
N ILE A 47 2.17 -5.14 -6.55
CA ILE A 47 2.92 -4.87 -7.78
C ILE A 47 2.20 -5.57 -8.92
N MET A 48 1.81 -4.79 -9.93
CA MET A 48 1.11 -5.28 -11.11
C MET A 48 2.03 -5.21 -12.35
N ARG A 49 1.91 -6.19 -13.25
CA ARG A 49 2.50 -6.15 -14.60
C ARG A 49 1.45 -6.57 -15.60
N ASP A 50 1.20 -5.74 -16.61
CA ASP A 50 0.26 -6.02 -17.70
C ASP A 50 -1.16 -6.40 -17.22
N GLY A 51 -1.57 -5.90 -16.04
CA GLY A 51 -2.87 -6.19 -15.42
C GLY A 51 -2.88 -7.40 -14.49
N GLU A 52 -1.80 -8.16 -14.40
CA GLU A 52 -1.65 -9.30 -13.51
C GLU A 52 -0.88 -8.92 -12.23
N GLU A 53 -1.30 -9.47 -11.10
CA GLU A 53 -0.67 -9.24 -9.80
C GLU A 53 0.52 -10.18 -9.60
N ILE A 54 1.71 -9.61 -9.40
CA ILE A 54 2.94 -10.39 -9.19
C ILE A 54 3.14 -10.71 -7.69
N THR A 55 2.81 -9.76 -6.83
CA THR A 55 2.97 -9.88 -5.37
C THR A 55 2.15 -8.81 -4.68
N ASP A 56 1.67 -9.13 -3.48
CA ASP A 56 1.01 -8.20 -2.60
C ASP A 56 1.49 -8.33 -1.15
N ALA A 57 1.14 -7.31 -0.37
CA ALA A 57 1.29 -7.29 1.08
C ALA A 57 0.21 -6.39 1.67
N SER A 58 -0.32 -6.78 2.83
CA SER A 58 -1.27 -5.97 3.57
C SER A 58 -0.91 -5.90 5.06
N ASN A 59 -1.33 -4.81 5.70
CA ASN A 59 -1.24 -4.66 7.15
C ASN A 59 -2.31 -3.68 7.65
N ILE A 60 -2.62 -3.75 8.94
CA ILE A 60 -3.44 -2.76 9.64
C ILE A 60 -2.52 -1.61 10.08
N ILE A 61 -2.76 -0.41 9.58
CA ILE A 61 -1.94 0.78 9.84
C ILE A 61 -2.72 1.77 10.68
N THR A 62 -2.08 2.29 11.73
CA THR A 62 -2.62 3.32 12.61
C THR A 62 -2.07 4.70 12.22
N LYS A 63 -2.86 5.75 12.45
CA LYS A 63 -2.48 7.14 12.22
C LYS A 63 -1.14 7.50 12.84
N ASP A 64 -0.37 8.33 12.15
CA ASP A 64 0.93 8.90 12.57
C ASP A 64 2.07 7.90 12.78
N TYR A 65 1.84 6.59 12.58
CA TYR A 65 2.86 5.54 12.60
C TYR A 65 3.12 5.01 11.19
N PRO A 66 4.28 5.33 10.58
CA PRO A 66 4.65 4.79 9.28
C PRO A 66 4.89 3.27 9.36
N GLU A 67 4.25 2.53 8.48
CA GLU A 67 4.40 1.08 8.37
C GLU A 67 5.07 0.71 7.04
N THR A 68 5.88 -0.35 7.05
CA THR A 68 6.53 -0.87 5.84
C THR A 68 5.85 -2.15 5.38
N LEU A 69 5.26 -2.12 4.18
CA LEU A 69 4.77 -3.29 3.48
C LEU A 69 5.91 -3.87 2.62
N MET A 70 6.24 -5.15 2.83
CA MET A 70 7.32 -5.86 2.16
C MET A 70 6.77 -6.68 0.99
N LEU A 71 7.13 -6.32 -0.23
CA LEU A 71 6.65 -6.95 -1.47
C LEU A 71 7.76 -7.80 -2.07
N GLN A 72 7.58 -9.13 -2.13
CA GLN A 72 8.59 -10.04 -2.64
C GLN A 72 8.31 -10.39 -4.10
N VAL A 73 9.11 -9.84 -5.00
CA VAL A 73 9.01 -10.14 -6.42
C VAL A 73 9.74 -11.44 -6.71
N ARG A 74 8.99 -12.46 -7.12
CA ARG A 74 9.56 -13.76 -7.49
C ARG A 74 10.10 -13.74 -8.92
N LYS A 75 11.04 -14.63 -9.17
CA LYS A 75 11.62 -14.85 -10.49
C LYS A 75 11.80 -16.34 -10.74
N ASP A 76 11.80 -16.73 -12.01
CA ASP A 76 12.07 -18.09 -12.44
C ASP A 76 13.59 -18.34 -12.54
N ASP A 77 13.94 -19.54 -12.99
CA ASP A 77 15.34 -19.95 -13.18
C ASP A 77 16.03 -19.19 -14.32
N SER A 78 15.26 -18.63 -15.27
CA SER A 78 15.77 -17.78 -16.36
C SER A 78 16.06 -16.35 -15.91
N GLY A 79 15.54 -15.96 -14.75
CA GLY A 79 15.68 -14.63 -14.17
C GLY A 79 14.54 -13.67 -14.52
N GLU A 80 13.50 -14.16 -15.20
CA GLU A 80 12.30 -13.40 -15.54
C GLU A 80 11.29 -13.36 -14.38
N LEU A 81 10.39 -12.37 -14.41
CA LEU A 81 9.32 -12.24 -13.42
C LEU A 81 8.35 -13.41 -13.55
N ILE A 82 8.01 -14.03 -12.42
CA ILE A 82 6.87 -14.94 -12.32
C ILE A 82 5.66 -14.09 -11.97
N SER A 83 4.57 -14.24 -12.71
CA SER A 83 3.25 -13.76 -12.32
C SER A 83 2.47 -14.83 -11.56
#